data_AF-A0AAN9GAY8-F1
#
_entry.id   AF-A0AAN9GAY8-F1
#
_cell.length_a   1.000
_cell.length_b   1.000
_cell.length_c   1.000
_cell.angle_alpha   90.00
_cell.angle_beta   90.00
_cell.angle_gamma   90.00
#
_symmetry.space_group_name_H-M   'P 1'
#
loop_
_entity.id
_entity.type
_entity.pdbx_description
1 polymer ?
#
loop_
_entity_poly.entity_id
_entity_poly.type
_entity_poly.pdbx_seq_one_letter_code
_entity_poly.pdbx_strand_id
1 'polypeptide(L)'
;MKEEVDSATGFLTGLISRKVTSKFAECFRAEISRLMALRYRDHWHPQKPNRGSAFRSIAIHYDRIDPLVLEALIQVSGCEKKAKIIGKHFPQELTLWVDPKDVSYRIGDNGSIGVVYAGPSLTVSSDSESDSDASMNSSPSTSPCSSPVGSPPRPAHLEYLQQPAHPFARQCRQQAFHQSPYLHYNDLMVYS
;
A
#
# COMPACT_ATOMS: atom_id res chain seq x y z
N MET A 1 -0.37 12.23 -6.02
CA MET A 1 -1.33 11.48 -6.87
C MET A 1 -0.74 11.11 -8.22
N LYS A 2 -0.12 12.07 -8.96
CA LYS A 2 0.36 11.80 -10.33
C LYS A 2 1.36 10.63 -10.40
N GLU A 3 2.39 10.63 -9.56
CA GLU A 3 3.42 9.58 -9.55
C GLU A 3 2.86 8.23 -9.10
N GLU A 4 1.95 8.23 -8.14
CA GLU A 4 1.30 7.03 -7.62
C GLU A 4 0.37 6.40 -8.66
N VAL A 5 -0.41 7.22 -9.38
CA VAL A 5 -1.24 6.75 -10.49
C VAL A 5 -0.37 6.27 -11.67
N ASP A 6 0.68 6.99 -12.02
CA ASP A 6 1.56 6.60 -13.13
C ASP A 6 2.28 5.27 -12.87
N SER A 7 2.77 5.07 -11.64
CA SER A 7 3.38 3.82 -11.21
C SER A 7 2.36 2.66 -11.14
N ALA A 8 1.17 2.89 -10.59
CA ALA A 8 0.09 1.90 -10.55
C ALA A 8 -0.37 1.46 -11.94
N THR A 9 -0.58 2.41 -12.86
CA THR A 9 -0.99 2.11 -14.23
C THR A 9 0.12 1.43 -15.04
N GLY A 10 1.37 1.82 -14.82
CA GLY A 10 2.54 1.12 -15.36
C GLY A 10 2.60 -0.33 -14.92
N PHE A 11 2.41 -0.59 -13.63
CA PHE A 11 2.37 -1.94 -13.07
C PHE A 11 1.23 -2.78 -13.67
N LEU A 12 0.00 -2.28 -13.68
CA LEU A 12 -1.16 -2.98 -14.27
C LEU A 12 -0.95 -3.28 -15.76
N THR A 13 -0.43 -2.33 -16.52
CA THR A 13 -0.11 -2.51 -17.94
C THR A 13 0.95 -3.58 -18.14
N GLY A 14 1.98 -3.58 -17.29
CA GLY A 14 3.04 -4.60 -17.29
C GLY A 14 2.50 -6.02 -17.15
N LEU A 15 1.48 -6.23 -16.31
CA LEU A 15 0.88 -7.55 -16.07
C LEU A 15 0.26 -8.17 -17.33
N ILE A 16 -0.33 -7.35 -18.22
CA ILE A 16 -1.01 -7.84 -19.44
C ILE A 16 -0.19 -7.67 -20.71
N SER A 17 0.90 -6.90 -20.66
CA SER A 17 1.70 -6.49 -21.82
C SER A 17 2.16 -7.63 -22.73
N ARG A 18 2.49 -8.81 -22.16
CA ARG A 18 2.93 -10.00 -22.91
C ARG A 18 1.80 -10.69 -23.69
N LYS A 19 0.54 -10.32 -23.46
CA LYS A 19 -0.65 -10.96 -24.03
C LYS A 19 -1.43 -10.03 -24.96
N VAL A 20 -1.04 -8.76 -25.07
CA VAL A 20 -1.71 -7.74 -25.89
C VAL A 20 -0.69 -7.02 -26.76
N THR A 21 -1.14 -6.24 -27.75
CA THR A 21 -0.26 -5.43 -28.60
C THR A 21 0.25 -4.21 -27.83
N SER A 22 1.42 -3.65 -28.19
CA SER A 22 1.93 -2.45 -27.47
C SER A 22 0.98 -1.27 -27.61
N LYS A 23 0.40 -1.05 -28.80
CA LYS A 23 -0.64 -0.04 -29.02
C LYS A 23 -1.84 -0.22 -28.07
N PHE A 24 -2.29 -1.46 -27.86
CA PHE A 24 -3.38 -1.71 -26.90
C PHE A 24 -2.93 -1.40 -25.47
N ALA A 25 -1.73 -1.84 -25.07
CA ALA A 25 -1.17 -1.58 -23.75
C ALA A 25 -1.03 -0.08 -23.46
N GLU A 26 -0.58 0.71 -24.44
CA GLU A 26 -0.46 2.16 -24.35
C GLU A 26 -1.82 2.84 -24.20
N CYS A 27 -2.81 2.47 -25.03
CA CYS A 27 -4.17 2.98 -24.90
C CYS A 27 -4.79 2.61 -23.54
N PHE A 28 -4.61 1.37 -23.08
CA PHE A 28 -5.07 0.92 -21.78
C PHE A 28 -4.44 1.72 -20.64
N ARG A 29 -3.12 1.93 -20.68
CA ARG A 29 -2.40 2.73 -19.68
C ARG A 29 -2.93 4.16 -19.60
N ALA A 30 -3.14 4.79 -20.76
CA ALA A 30 -3.68 6.15 -20.82
C ALA A 30 -5.09 6.22 -20.24
N GLU A 31 -5.96 5.27 -20.60
CA GLU A 31 -7.36 5.29 -20.19
C GLU A 31 -7.53 4.97 -18.70
N ILE A 32 -6.85 3.95 -18.19
CA ILE A 32 -6.94 3.61 -16.77
C ILE A 32 -6.33 4.72 -15.88
N SER A 33 -5.31 5.44 -16.37
CA SER A 33 -4.74 6.60 -15.67
C SER A 33 -5.76 7.73 -15.55
N ARG A 34 -6.47 8.03 -16.65
CA ARG A 34 -7.56 9.02 -16.67
C ARG A 34 -8.68 8.65 -15.69
N LEU A 35 -9.11 7.39 -15.71
CA LEU A 35 -10.18 6.89 -14.82
C LEU A 35 -9.78 6.93 -13.34
N MET A 36 -8.55 6.52 -12.99
CA MET A 36 -8.01 6.65 -11.64
C MET A 36 -8.00 8.10 -11.16
N ALA A 37 -7.47 9.02 -11.98
CA ALA A 37 -7.39 10.44 -11.62
C ALA A 37 -8.78 11.04 -11.36
N LEU A 38 -9.78 10.69 -12.17
CA LEU A 38 -11.16 11.12 -11.98
C LEU A 38 -11.77 10.51 -10.72
N ARG A 39 -11.61 9.19 -10.54
CA ARG A 39 -12.22 8.45 -9.44
C ARG A 39 -11.65 8.84 -8.08
N TYR A 40 -10.36 9.14 -8.02
CA TYR A 40 -9.67 9.40 -6.75
C TYR A 40 -9.74 10.86 -6.29
N ARG A 41 -10.16 11.79 -7.16
CA ARG A 41 -10.12 13.25 -6.91
C ARG A 41 -10.64 13.66 -5.53
N ASP A 42 -11.83 13.20 -5.16
CA ASP A 42 -12.50 13.61 -3.92
C ASP A 42 -12.18 12.66 -2.74
N HIS A 43 -11.34 11.66 -2.99
CA HIS A 43 -10.92 10.64 -2.03
C HIS A 43 -9.40 10.60 -1.88
N TRP A 44 -8.66 11.65 -2.25
CA TRP A 44 -7.21 11.71 -2.11
C TRP A 44 -6.82 12.58 -0.92
N HIS A 45 -6.24 11.98 0.13
CA HIS A 45 -5.94 12.67 1.38
C HIS A 45 -4.44 12.55 1.75
N PRO A 46 -3.55 13.40 1.23
CA PRO A 46 -2.10 13.30 1.49
C PRO A 46 -1.71 13.35 2.98
N GLN A 47 -2.45 14.10 3.79
CA GLN A 47 -2.21 14.22 5.23
C GLN A 47 -2.70 13.00 6.02
N LYS A 48 -3.61 12.21 5.45
CA LYS A 48 -4.11 10.96 6.03
C LYS A 48 -4.16 9.88 4.93
N PRO A 49 -2.99 9.33 4.50
CA PRO A 49 -2.91 8.48 3.31
C PRO A 49 -3.88 7.28 3.32
N ASN A 50 -4.09 6.69 4.50
CA ASN A 50 -4.98 5.54 4.68
C ASN A 50 -6.47 5.87 4.52
N ARG A 51 -6.86 7.15 4.66
CA ARG A 51 -8.26 7.57 4.48
C ARG A 51 -8.65 7.36 3.02
N GLY A 52 -9.70 6.57 2.79
CA GLY A 52 -10.16 6.23 1.45
C GLY A 52 -9.34 5.15 0.74
N SER A 53 -8.38 4.49 1.41
CA SER A 53 -7.52 3.47 0.80
C SER A 53 -8.33 2.33 0.16
N ALA A 54 -9.33 1.77 0.87
CA ALA A 54 -10.21 0.72 0.34
C ALA A 54 -11.08 1.18 -0.85
N PHE A 55 -11.42 2.48 -0.93
CA PHE A 55 -12.17 3.03 -2.05
C PHE A 55 -11.30 3.17 -3.31
N ARG A 56 -10.00 3.39 -3.14
CA ARG A 56 -9.03 3.52 -4.23
C ARG A 56 -8.41 2.19 -4.62
N SER A 57 -8.41 1.20 -3.73
CA SER A 57 -7.82 -0.10 -3.99
C SER A 57 -8.49 -0.79 -5.17
N ILE A 58 -7.68 -1.46 -5.98
CA ILE A 58 -8.10 -2.27 -7.11
C ILE A 58 -8.00 -3.74 -6.72
N ALA A 59 -9.08 -4.48 -6.92
CA ALA A 59 -9.13 -5.90 -6.59
C ALA A 59 -9.58 -6.74 -7.78
N ILE A 60 -8.79 -7.76 -8.11
CA ILE A 60 -9.13 -8.78 -9.10
C ILE A 60 -9.13 -10.12 -8.37
N HIS A 61 -10.27 -10.82 -8.44
CA HIS A 61 -10.47 -12.10 -7.77
C HIS A 61 -11.21 -13.08 -8.68
N TYR A 62 -10.49 -14.06 -9.22
CA TYR A 62 -10.94 -15.04 -10.21
C TYR A 62 -11.69 -14.38 -11.38
N ASP A 63 -13.01 -14.58 -11.49
CA ASP A 63 -13.84 -14.02 -12.55
C ASP A 63 -14.31 -12.58 -12.27
N ARG A 64 -13.93 -12.00 -11.13
CA ARG A 64 -14.29 -10.62 -10.75
C ARG A 64 -13.13 -9.69 -11.04
N ILE A 65 -13.27 -8.89 -12.09
CA ILE A 65 -12.35 -7.81 -12.43
C ILE A 65 -12.86 -6.54 -11.76
N ASP A 66 -11.96 -5.75 -11.18
CA ASP A 66 -12.28 -4.44 -10.64
C ASP A 66 -13.05 -3.58 -11.68
N PRO A 67 -14.18 -2.94 -11.29
CA PRO A 67 -14.97 -2.15 -12.23
C PRO A 67 -14.18 -1.07 -12.97
N LEU A 68 -13.19 -0.43 -12.32
CA LEU A 68 -12.36 0.61 -12.93
C LEU A 68 -11.45 0.01 -14.01
N VAL A 69 -10.88 -1.18 -13.74
CA VAL A 69 -10.05 -1.91 -14.72
C VAL A 69 -10.91 -2.40 -15.88
N LEU A 70 -12.08 -2.96 -15.59
CA LEU A 70 -13.00 -3.46 -16.61
C LEU A 70 -13.49 -2.33 -17.52
N GLU A 71 -13.85 -1.17 -16.96
CA GLU A 71 -14.24 0.02 -17.72
C GLU A 71 -13.12 0.46 -18.67
N ALA A 72 -11.87 0.58 -18.19
CA ALA A 72 -10.73 0.92 -19.03
C ALA A 72 -10.54 -0.07 -20.20
N LEU A 73 -10.66 -1.38 -19.91
CA LEU A 73 -10.54 -2.42 -20.94
C LEU A 73 -11.70 -2.34 -21.96
N ILE A 74 -12.92 -2.04 -21.52
CA ILE A 74 -14.07 -1.87 -22.41
C ILE A 74 -13.84 -0.68 -23.35
N GLN A 75 -13.41 0.46 -22.82
CA GLN A 75 -13.18 1.67 -23.63
C GLN A 75 -12.12 1.44 -24.71
N VAL A 76 -11.06 0.70 -24.41
CA VAL A 76 -9.98 0.45 -25.38
C VAL A 76 -10.30 -0.69 -26.35
N SER A 77 -11.01 -1.73 -25.90
CA SER A 77 -11.35 -2.88 -26.75
C SER A 77 -12.63 -2.71 -27.56
N GLY A 78 -13.48 -1.73 -27.19
CA GLY A 78 -14.79 -1.48 -27.77
C GLY A 78 -15.84 -2.57 -27.49
N CYS A 79 -15.53 -3.57 -26.64
CA CYS A 79 -16.40 -4.72 -26.42
C CYS A 79 -16.16 -5.38 -25.06
N GLU A 80 -17.21 -5.48 -24.23
CA GLU A 80 -17.15 -6.11 -22.91
C GLU A 80 -16.67 -7.56 -22.94
N LYS A 81 -17.10 -8.35 -23.93
CA LYS A 81 -16.66 -9.74 -24.07
C LYS A 81 -15.14 -9.83 -24.25
N LYS A 82 -14.55 -8.94 -25.05
CA LYS A 82 -13.09 -8.87 -25.24
C LYS A 82 -12.39 -8.37 -23.98
N ALA A 83 -12.94 -7.34 -23.33
CA ALA A 83 -12.42 -6.82 -22.07
C ALA A 83 -12.33 -7.92 -20.99
N LYS A 84 -13.38 -8.73 -20.82
CA LYS A 84 -13.38 -9.87 -19.89
C LYS A 84 -12.31 -10.92 -20.23
N ILE A 85 -12.10 -11.23 -21.51
CA ILE A 85 -11.03 -12.16 -21.94
C ILE A 85 -9.65 -11.60 -21.59
N ILE A 86 -9.39 -10.33 -21.89
CA ILE A 86 -8.12 -9.67 -21.59
C ILE A 86 -7.91 -9.58 -20.06
N GLY A 87 -8.96 -9.32 -19.31
CA GLY A 87 -8.91 -9.26 -17.85
C GLY A 87 -8.46 -10.58 -17.19
N LYS A 88 -8.65 -11.73 -17.86
CA LYS A 88 -8.12 -13.03 -17.40
C LYS A 88 -6.60 -13.13 -17.49
N HIS A 89 -5.91 -12.16 -18.09
CA HIS A 89 -4.44 -12.11 -18.09
C HIS A 89 -3.85 -11.52 -16.81
N PHE A 90 -4.66 -10.85 -15.97
CA PHE A 90 -4.21 -10.44 -14.65
C PHE A 90 -4.04 -11.66 -13.72
N PRO A 91 -3.20 -11.57 -12.68
CA PRO A 91 -3.18 -12.56 -11.61
C PRO A 91 -4.58 -12.74 -11.01
N GLN A 92 -4.97 -14.00 -10.73
CA GLN A 92 -6.31 -14.33 -10.28
C GLN A 92 -6.65 -13.74 -8.91
N GLU A 93 -5.66 -13.43 -8.08
CA GLU A 93 -5.86 -12.88 -6.74
C GLU A 93 -4.95 -11.65 -6.57
N LEU A 94 -5.28 -10.56 -7.25
CA LEU A 94 -4.53 -9.31 -7.17
C LEU A 94 -5.27 -8.32 -6.28
N THR A 95 -4.56 -7.71 -5.33
CA THR A 95 -5.00 -6.49 -4.68
C THR A 95 -3.91 -5.43 -4.81
N LEU A 96 -4.27 -4.24 -5.28
CA LEU A 96 -3.38 -3.10 -5.47
C LEU A 96 -3.92 -1.90 -4.67
N TRP A 97 -3.11 -1.35 -3.78
CA TRP A 97 -3.41 -0.12 -3.06
C TRP A 97 -2.67 1.05 -3.71
N VAL A 98 -3.42 2.10 -4.03
CA VAL A 98 -2.90 3.35 -4.60
C VAL A 98 -3.18 4.47 -3.61
N ASP A 99 -2.22 4.72 -2.72
CA ASP A 99 -2.33 5.67 -1.63
C ASP A 99 -1.30 6.79 -1.79
N PRO A 100 -1.53 7.99 -1.21
CA PRO A 100 -0.54 9.04 -1.21
C PRO A 100 0.82 8.52 -0.75
N LYS A 101 1.85 8.73 -1.60
CA LYS A 101 3.24 8.30 -1.38
C LYS A 101 3.46 6.78 -1.24
N ASP A 102 2.46 5.94 -1.51
CA ASP A 102 2.56 4.49 -1.37
C ASP A 102 1.71 3.75 -2.40
N VAL A 103 2.37 3.01 -3.28
CA VAL A 103 1.71 2.03 -4.15
C VAL A 103 2.27 0.67 -3.83
N SER A 104 1.40 -0.23 -3.39
CA SER A 104 1.78 -1.58 -2.99
C SER A 104 0.71 -2.57 -3.43
N TYR A 105 1.10 -3.83 -3.55
CA TYR A 105 0.22 -4.87 -4.05
C TYR A 105 0.41 -6.17 -3.29
N ARG A 106 -0.53 -7.08 -3.48
CA ARG A 106 -0.40 -8.49 -3.11
C ARG A 106 -0.92 -9.35 -4.26
N ILE A 107 -0.27 -10.48 -4.49
CA ILE A 107 -0.75 -11.54 -5.35
C ILE A 107 -0.94 -12.81 -4.51
N GLY A 108 -2.13 -13.41 -4.54
CA GLY A 108 -2.48 -14.58 -3.78
C GLY A 108 -2.97 -14.27 -2.36
N ASP A 109 -3.72 -15.20 -1.78
CA ASP A 109 -4.19 -15.13 -0.39
C ASP A 109 -3.02 -15.17 0.63
N ASN A 110 -1.99 -15.96 0.35
CA ASN A 110 -0.77 -16.06 1.17
C ASN A 110 0.37 -15.17 0.65
N GLY A 111 0.07 -14.22 -0.24
CA GLY A 111 1.07 -13.34 -0.83
C GLY A 111 1.67 -12.38 0.19
N SER A 112 2.95 -12.04 0.01
CA SER A 112 3.58 -10.91 0.69
C SER A 112 3.18 -9.58 0.03
N ILE A 113 3.21 -8.49 0.81
CA ILE A 113 3.05 -7.15 0.25
C ILE A 113 4.30 -6.76 -0.57
N GLY A 114 4.11 -6.61 -1.88
CA GLY A 114 5.09 -6.04 -2.80
C GLY A 114 4.95 -4.52 -2.94
N VAL A 115 6.03 -3.84 -3.30
CA VAL A 115 6.08 -2.38 -3.43
C VAL A 115 6.24 -2.01 -4.90
N VAL A 116 5.32 -1.18 -5.40
CA VAL A 116 5.41 -0.58 -6.74
C VAL A 116 6.04 0.80 -6.67
N TYR A 117 5.66 1.60 -5.68
CA TYR A 117 6.17 2.95 -5.47
C TYR A 117 6.21 3.28 -3.98
N ALA A 118 7.32 3.90 -3.55
CA ALA A 118 7.49 4.47 -2.23
C ALA A 118 7.95 5.92 -2.42
N GLY A 119 7.07 6.87 -2.10
CA GLY A 119 7.38 8.28 -2.19
C GLY A 119 8.27 8.74 -1.03
N PRO A 120 8.91 9.92 -1.15
CA PRO A 120 9.73 10.48 -0.09
C PRO A 120 8.88 10.73 1.17
N SER A 121 9.32 10.16 2.29
CA SER A 121 8.82 10.53 3.61
C SER A 121 9.20 11.99 3.87
N LEU A 122 8.26 12.79 4.41
CA LEU A 122 8.62 14.08 5.00
C LEU A 122 9.38 13.78 6.30
N THR A 123 10.65 13.42 6.18
CA THR A 123 11.58 13.63 7.29
C THR A 123 11.70 15.13 7.40
N VAL A 124 11.10 15.72 8.44
CA VAL A 124 11.55 17.03 8.91
C VAL A 124 13.01 16.79 9.26
N SER A 125 13.91 17.28 8.41
CA SER A 125 15.32 17.41 8.74
C SER A 125 15.36 18.32 9.97
N SER A 126 15.52 17.74 11.15
CA SER A 126 16.04 18.50 12.27
C SER A 126 17.47 18.84 11.89
N ASP A 127 17.68 20.03 11.36
CA ASP A 127 19.00 20.63 11.22
C ASP A 127 19.55 20.79 12.65
N SER A 128 20.31 19.78 13.09
CA SER A 128 21.13 19.88 14.29
C SER A 128 22.34 20.73 13.92
N GLU A 129 22.28 22.02 14.23
CA GLU A 129 23.46 22.89 14.27
C GLU A 129 24.48 22.26 15.22
N SER A 130 25.64 21.92 14.68
CA SER A 130 26.79 21.44 15.42
C SER A 130 27.55 22.63 15.98
N ASP A 131 27.25 23.04 17.21
CA ASP A 131 28.17 23.88 17.98
C ASP A 131 29.11 22.98 18.78
N SER A 132 30.40 23.16 18.49
CA SER A 132 31.52 22.53 19.18
C SER A 132 32.03 23.52 20.21
N ASP A 133 32.01 23.19 21.50
CA ASP A 133 33.17 23.48 22.36
C ASP A 133 33.20 22.60 23.61
N ALA A 134 34.42 22.29 24.02
CA ALA A 134 34.79 21.38 25.09
C ALA A 134 34.98 22.12 26.43
N SER A 135 34.85 21.39 27.55
CA SER A 135 35.89 21.26 28.61
C SER A 135 35.31 20.95 30.01
N MET A 136 35.74 19.80 30.54
CA MET A 136 36.19 19.47 31.91
C MET A 136 35.47 20.08 33.14
N ASN A 137 35.04 19.22 34.10
CA ASN A 137 35.78 19.04 35.36
C ASN A 137 35.29 17.86 36.25
N SER A 138 36.24 17.37 37.05
CA SER A 138 36.39 16.29 38.03
C SER A 138 35.29 15.88 39.06
N SER A 139 35.21 14.56 39.30
CA SER A 139 34.79 13.82 40.52
C SER A 139 35.74 14.07 41.74
N PRO A 140 35.50 13.66 43.03
CA PRO A 140 34.83 12.39 43.44
C PRO A 140 34.08 12.26 44.82
N SER A 141 33.30 11.18 44.90
CA SER A 141 32.98 10.24 46.03
C SER A 141 32.26 10.67 47.32
N THR A 142 31.14 10.00 47.66
CA THR A 142 31.01 8.94 48.71
C THR A 142 29.56 8.44 48.98
N SER A 143 29.39 7.10 48.97
CA SER A 143 28.50 6.25 49.81
C SER A 143 26.97 6.06 49.52
N PRO A 144 26.35 4.92 49.97
CA PRO A 144 25.39 4.12 49.17
C PRO A 144 23.98 3.79 49.80
N CYS A 145 23.17 3.01 49.04
CA CYS A 145 21.86 2.34 49.33
C CYS A 145 20.59 3.16 48.94
N SER A 146 19.44 2.65 48.42
CA SER A 146 18.85 1.31 48.26
C SER A 146 17.74 1.32 47.15
N SER A 147 17.75 0.32 46.25
CA SER A 147 16.64 -0.38 45.53
C SER A 147 15.44 0.38 44.86
N PRO A 148 14.50 -0.27 44.14
CA PRO A 148 14.24 0.00 42.72
C PRO A 148 12.84 0.57 42.42
N VAL A 149 12.71 1.50 41.47
CA VAL A 149 11.39 1.87 40.93
C VAL A 149 11.46 1.86 39.41
N GLY A 150 10.78 0.86 38.83
CA GLY A 150 10.58 0.73 37.41
C GLY A 150 9.90 1.98 36.84
N SER A 151 10.48 2.51 35.76
CA SER A 151 9.80 3.49 34.94
C SER A 151 8.56 2.82 34.33
N PRO A 152 7.38 3.46 34.37
CA PRO A 152 6.21 2.89 33.71
C PRO A 152 6.46 2.83 32.19
N PRO A 153 5.92 1.82 31.48
CA PRO A 153 6.02 1.80 30.03
C PRO A 153 5.31 3.04 29.48
N ARG A 154 6.01 3.76 28.60
CA ARG A 154 5.48 4.90 27.87
C ARG A 154 4.18 4.46 27.16
N PRO A 155 3.08 5.23 27.22
CA PRO A 155 1.83 4.80 26.61
C PRO A 155 2.01 4.69 25.08
N ALA A 156 1.76 3.49 24.54
CA ALA A 156 1.88 3.12 23.13
C ALA A 156 1.05 4.00 22.16
N HIS A 157 0.22 4.90 22.68
CA HIS A 157 -0.66 5.77 21.90
C HIS A 157 0.09 6.93 21.21
N LEU A 158 1.26 7.34 21.73
CA LEU A 158 2.03 8.44 21.11
C LEU A 158 3.00 7.96 20.02
N GLU A 159 3.44 6.69 20.06
CA GLU A 159 4.25 6.10 18.98
C GLU A 159 3.46 5.90 17.69
N TYR A 160 2.13 5.75 17.78
CA TYR A 160 1.24 5.65 16.61
C TYR A 160 1.28 6.92 15.74
N LEU A 161 1.58 8.08 16.33
CA LEU A 161 1.63 9.35 15.60
C LEU A 161 3.00 9.65 14.96
N GLN A 162 4.03 8.87 15.30
CA GLN A 162 5.42 9.14 14.88
C GLN A 162 5.97 8.14 13.86
N GLN A 163 5.27 7.02 13.58
CA GLN A 163 5.74 6.08 12.58
C GLN A 163 5.51 6.62 11.16
N PRO A 164 6.45 6.43 10.21
CA PRO A 164 6.18 6.74 8.83
C PRO A 164 4.94 5.96 8.39
N ALA A 165 3.93 6.68 7.89
CA ALA A 165 2.61 6.13 7.63
C ALA A 165 2.63 4.93 6.66
N HIS A 166 3.64 4.84 5.79
CA HIS A 166 3.69 3.84 4.72
C HIS A 166 4.12 2.43 5.17
N PRO A 167 5.24 2.23 5.91
CA PRO A 167 5.57 0.91 6.46
C PRO A 167 4.48 0.34 7.37
N PHE A 168 3.90 1.19 8.23
CA PHE A 168 2.84 0.76 9.13
C PHE A 168 1.57 0.36 8.38
N ALA A 169 1.13 1.14 7.39
CA ALA A 169 -0.02 0.79 6.57
C ALA A 169 0.15 -0.57 5.86
N ARG A 170 1.34 -0.85 5.34
CA ARG A 170 1.66 -2.14 4.70
C ARG A 170 1.61 -3.29 5.70
N GLN A 171 2.13 -3.09 6.91
CA GLN A 171 2.06 -4.10 7.97
C GLN A 171 0.63 -4.36 8.42
N CYS A 172 -0.18 -3.32 8.61
CA CYS A 172 -1.60 -3.47 8.90
C CYS A 172 -2.33 -4.21 7.78
N ARG A 173 -2.03 -3.95 6.51
CA ARG A 173 -2.57 -4.72 5.39
C ARG A 173 -2.18 -6.19 5.56
N GLN A 174 -0.90 -6.53 5.70
CA GLN A 174 -0.48 -7.93 5.88
C GLN A 174 -1.22 -8.64 7.04
N GLN A 175 -1.41 -7.96 8.17
CA GLN A 175 -2.07 -8.53 9.36
C GLN A 175 -3.58 -8.67 9.21
N ALA A 176 -4.26 -7.65 8.68
CA ALA A 176 -5.72 -7.65 8.52
C ALA A 176 -6.20 -8.79 7.61
N PHE A 177 -5.40 -9.22 6.64
CA PHE A 177 -5.75 -10.37 5.80
C PHE A 177 -5.64 -11.71 6.53
N HIS A 178 -4.61 -11.92 7.36
CA HIS A 178 -4.52 -13.14 8.17
C HIS A 178 -5.64 -13.27 9.20
N GLN A 179 -6.29 -12.17 9.57
CA GLN A 179 -7.40 -12.14 10.54
C GLN A 179 -8.78 -12.14 9.87
N SER A 180 -8.87 -12.13 8.54
CA SER A 180 -10.16 -12.10 7.84
C SER A 180 -10.87 -13.47 7.94
N PRO A 181 -12.13 -13.54 8.40
CA PRO A 181 -12.82 -14.79 8.73
C PRO A 181 -13.15 -15.69 7.52
N TYR A 182 -12.77 -15.30 6.30
CA TYR A 182 -12.88 -16.15 5.11
C TYR A 182 -11.95 -17.38 5.15
N LEU A 183 -11.00 -17.44 6.09
CA LEU A 183 -10.10 -18.58 6.27
C LEU A 183 -10.67 -19.75 7.10
N HIS A 184 -11.92 -19.69 7.57
CA HIS A 184 -12.52 -20.78 8.37
C HIS A 184 -13.64 -21.58 7.68
N TYR A 185 -13.97 -21.31 6.41
CA TYR A 185 -15.05 -22.03 5.73
C TYR A 185 -14.63 -23.33 5.02
N ASN A 186 -13.33 -23.66 4.99
CA ASN A 186 -12.82 -24.84 4.27
C ASN A 186 -12.34 -25.99 5.17
N ASP A 187 -12.51 -25.92 6.49
CA ASP A 187 -12.03 -26.96 7.43
C ASP A 187 -13.15 -27.74 8.15
N LEU A 188 -14.39 -27.69 7.65
CA LEU A 188 -15.53 -28.43 8.21
C LEU A 188 -16.33 -29.28 7.21
N MET A 189 -15.80 -29.56 6.01
CA MET A 189 -16.40 -30.53 5.07
C MET A 189 -15.49 -31.71 4.71
N VAL A 190 -14.66 -32.15 5.64
CA VAL A 190 -13.94 -33.44 5.52
C VAL A 190 -14.08 -34.23 6.82
N TYR A 191 -15.31 -34.51 7.23
CA TYR A 191 -15.63 -35.70 8.04
C TYR A 191 -17.04 -36.16 7.66
N SER A 192 -17.09 -37.11 6.74
CA SER A 192 -18.20 -38.03 6.51
C SER A 192 -17.65 -39.44 6.60
#